data_AF-A0A0B1P241-F1
#
_entry.id   AF-A0A0B1P241-F1
#
_cell.length_a   1.000
_cell.length_b   1.000
_cell.length_c   1.000
_cell.angle_alpha   90.00
_cell.angle_beta   90.00
_cell.angle_gamma   90.00
#
_symmetry.space_group_name_H-M   'P 1'
#
loop_
_entity.id
_entity.type
_entity.pdbx_description
1 polymer ?
#
loop_
_entity_poly.entity_id
_entity_poly.type
_entity_poly.pdbx_seq_one_letter_code
_entity_poly.pdbx_strand_id
1 'polypeptide(L)'
;MVAGFDAACVLKHTVDSIMKRKIPLVICIDSYSLYECLAKLGTTKEKRLMIDIAAIRQAYERREISQVIWIKGKSNPADAMTKSQYSNQAIDDILSNKYFIDKEAWVERNTIENSE
;
A
#
# COMPACT_ATOMS: atom_id res chain seq x y z
N MET A 1 8.16 1.51 6.67
CA MET A 1 7.12 1.79 5.65
C MET A 1 7.75 1.98 4.27
N VAL A 2 8.68 2.94 4.14
CA VAL A 2 9.31 3.27 2.84
C VAL A 2 10.07 2.10 2.20
N ALA A 3 10.79 1.28 2.96
CA ALA A 3 11.50 0.13 2.39
C ALA A 3 10.59 -0.84 1.60
N GLY A 4 9.37 -1.09 2.07
CA GLY A 4 8.40 -1.92 1.36
C GLY A 4 7.84 -1.24 0.11
N PHE A 5 7.64 0.08 0.18
CA PHE A 5 7.21 0.90 -0.96
C PHE A 5 8.28 0.94 -2.07
N ASP A 6 9.55 1.15 -1.72
CA ASP A 6 10.65 1.19 -2.67
C ASP A 6 10.80 -0.15 -3.41
N ALA A 7 10.76 -1.26 -2.67
CA ALA A 7 10.80 -2.59 -3.24
C ALA A 7 9.60 -2.83 -4.19
N ALA A 8 8.41 -2.42 -3.78
CA ALA A 8 7.20 -2.54 -4.61
C ALA A 8 7.29 -1.69 -5.90
N CYS A 9 7.85 -0.47 -5.83
CA CYS A 9 8.08 0.37 -7.00
C CYS A 9 9.06 -0.27 -7.99
N VAL A 10 10.19 -0.80 -7.50
CA VAL A 10 11.17 -1.50 -8.34
C VAL A 10 10.54 -2.73 -9.00
N LEU A 11 9.79 -3.53 -8.24
CA LEU A 11 9.08 -4.70 -8.78
C LEU A 11 8.06 -4.28 -9.84
N LYS A 12 7.22 -3.30 -9.55
CA LYS A 12 6.24 -2.76 -10.49
C LYS A 12 6.91 -2.32 -11.79
N HIS A 13 7.94 -1.47 -11.72
CA HIS A 13 8.66 -1.00 -12.91
C HIS A 13 9.27 -2.14 -13.73
N THR A 14 9.79 -3.17 -13.06
CA THR A 14 10.34 -4.35 -13.71
C THR A 14 9.25 -5.14 -14.43
N VAL A 15 8.12 -5.42 -13.76
CA VAL A 15 7.02 -6.17 -14.37
C VAL A 15 6.37 -5.36 -15.49
N ASP A 16 6.20 -4.05 -15.34
CA ASP A 16 5.68 -3.16 -16.38
C ASP A 16 6.56 -3.23 -17.64
N SER A 17 7.88 -3.25 -17.46
CA SER A 17 8.87 -3.30 -18.54
C SER A 17 8.86 -4.63 -19.29
N ILE A 18 8.65 -5.74 -18.58
CA ILE A 18 8.56 -7.10 -19.15
C ILE A 18 7.22 -7.30 -19.85
N MET A 19 6.12 -6.95 -19.19
CA MET A 19 4.76 -7.22 -19.66
C MET A 19 4.23 -6.16 -20.64
N LYS A 20 4.97 -5.06 -20.84
CA LYS A 20 4.58 -3.91 -21.67
C LYS A 20 3.20 -3.33 -21.33
N ARG A 21 2.80 -3.43 -20.07
CA ARG A 21 1.53 -2.92 -19.53
C ARG A 21 1.77 -2.27 -18.19
N LYS A 22 1.03 -1.21 -17.86
CA LYS A 22 1.12 -0.56 -16.54
C LYS A 22 0.28 -1.34 -15.54
N ILE A 23 0.92 -1.86 -14.49
CA ILE A 23 0.25 -2.58 -13.42
C ILE A 23 -0.05 -1.60 -12.28
N PRO A 24 -1.27 -1.61 -11.71
CA PRO A 24 -1.60 -0.75 -10.58
C PRO A 24 -0.79 -1.16 -9.34
N LEU A 25 -0.26 -0.17 -8.62
CA LEU A 25 0.38 -0.37 -7.32
C LEU A 25 -0.57 0.12 -6.21
N VAL A 26 -0.96 -0.81 -5.34
CA VAL A 26 -1.88 -0.55 -4.24
C VAL A 26 -1.15 -0.66 -2.91
N ILE A 27 -1.29 0.35 -2.05
CA ILE A 27 -0.74 0.32 -0.70
C ILE A 27 -1.85 -0.09 0.28
N CYS A 28 -1.59 -1.13 1.08
CA CYS A 28 -2.48 -1.56 2.14
C CYS A 28 -1.89 -1.21 3.51
N ILE A 29 -2.70 -0.64 4.40
CA ILE A 29 -2.30 -0.14 5.72
C ILE A 29 -3.31 -0.62 6.76
N ASP A 30 -2.84 -1.10 7.90
CA ASP A 30 -3.70 -1.54 9.01
C ASP A 30 -3.87 -0.49 10.11
N SER A 31 -2.97 0.49 10.18
CA SER A 31 -3.08 1.64 11.07
C SER A 31 -4.01 2.72 10.50
N TYR A 32 -5.17 2.90 11.14
CA TYR A 32 -6.16 3.91 10.75
C TYR A 32 -5.60 5.33 10.82
N SER A 33 -4.82 5.68 11.86
CA SER A 33 -4.24 7.02 12.01
C SER A 33 -3.27 7.35 10.88
N LEU A 34 -2.52 6.36 10.39
CA LEU A 34 -1.63 6.52 9.25
C LEU A 34 -2.41 6.64 7.93
N TYR A 35 -3.46 5.84 7.76
CA TYR A 35 -4.37 5.98 6.62
C TYR A 35 -4.97 7.39 6.58
N GLU A 36 -5.48 7.92 7.70
CA GLU A 36 -6.01 9.29 7.75
C GLU A 36 -4.95 10.33 7.43
N CYS A 37 -3.71 10.14 7.91
CA CYS A 37 -2.61 11.01 7.50
C CYS A 37 -2.43 10.98 5.98
N LEU A 38 -2.38 9.82 5.33
CA LEU A 38 -2.18 9.74 3.88
C LEU A 38 -3.38 10.26 3.08
N ALA A 39 -4.60 9.93 3.50
CA ALA A 39 -5.85 10.22 2.79
C ALA A 39 -6.34 11.67 2.98
N LYS A 40 -6.27 12.22 4.19
CA LYS A 40 -6.95 13.48 4.56
C LYS A 40 -6.00 14.65 4.81
N LEU A 41 -4.78 14.60 4.28
CA LEU A 41 -3.72 15.60 4.54
C LEU A 41 -3.43 15.78 6.05
N GLY A 42 -3.70 14.76 6.87
CA GLY A 42 -3.42 14.80 8.30
C GLY A 42 -1.94 15.06 8.59
N THR A 43 -1.65 15.67 9.74
CA THR A 43 -0.28 15.95 10.17
C THR A 43 0.11 15.02 11.31
N THR A 44 1.38 14.64 11.35
CA THR A 44 1.98 13.92 12.47
C THR A 44 3.12 14.75 13.04
N LYS A 45 3.40 14.61 14.34
CA LYS A 45 4.50 15.30 15.03
C LYS A 45 5.82 14.55 14.93
N GLU A 46 5.79 13.30 14.46
CA GLU A 46 6.97 12.45 14.31
C GLU A 46 7.70 12.80 13.00
N LYS A 47 8.90 13.38 13.14
CA LYS A 47 9.63 13.99 12.02
C LYS A 47 10.05 12.99 10.94
N ARG A 48 10.39 11.75 11.30
CA ARG A 48 10.80 10.72 10.33
C ARG A 48 9.61 10.25 9.52
N LEU A 49 8.48 10.00 10.16
CA LEU A 49 7.23 9.58 9.54
C LEU A 49 6.64 10.68 8.64
N MET A 50 6.85 11.96 8.96
CA MET A 50 6.49 13.06 8.04
C MET A 50 7.20 12.94 6.69
N ILE A 51 8.49 12.55 6.69
CA ILE A 51 9.28 12.37 5.45
C ILE A 51 8.70 11.21 4.65
N ASP A 52 8.46 10.08 5.30
CA ASP A 52 7.87 8.89 4.68
C ASP A 52 6.48 9.20 4.09
N ILE A 53 5.61 9.89 4.83
CA ILE A 53 4.27 10.29 4.38
C ILE A 53 4.37 11.23 3.17
N ALA A 54 5.28 12.21 3.19
CA ALA A 54 5.47 13.14 2.08
C ALA A 54 5.92 12.42 0.81
N ALA A 55 6.84 11.46 0.93
CA ALA A 55 7.30 10.65 -0.20
C ALA A 55 6.15 9.83 -0.82
N ILE A 56 5.34 9.16 0.01
CA ILE A 56 4.20 8.37 -0.46
C ILE A 56 3.13 9.26 -1.11
N ARG A 57 2.84 10.44 -0.54
CA ARG A 57 1.90 11.40 -1.14
C ARG A 57 2.40 11.88 -2.50
N GLN A 58 3.69 12.22 -2.62
CA GLN A 58 4.28 12.62 -3.89
C GLN A 58 4.18 11.49 -4.94
N ALA A 59 4.44 10.25 -4.55
CA ALA A 59 4.28 9.10 -5.45
C ALA A 59 2.82 8.90 -5.88
N TYR A 60 1.86 9.11 -4.97
CA TYR A 60 0.44 9.08 -5.28
C TYR A 60 0.03 10.20 -6.26
N GLU A 61 0.55 11.42 -6.08
CA GLU A 61 0.35 12.53 -7.00
C GLU A 61 0.94 12.25 -8.40
N ARG A 62 2.10 11.61 -8.44
CA ARG A 62 2.79 11.16 -9.68
C ARG A 62 2.15 9.96 -10.36
N ARG A 63 1.05 9.41 -9.81
CA ARG A 63 0.36 8.22 -10.32
C ARG A 63 1.24 6.96 -10.28
N GLU A 64 2.23 6.92 -9.40
CA GLU A 64 3.03 5.73 -9.14
C GLU A 64 2.22 4.72 -8.31
N ILE A 65 1.38 5.23 -7.39
CA ILE A 65 0.42 4.49 -6.58
C ILE A 65 -0.99 4.76 -7.11
N SER A 66 -1.80 3.71 -7.31
CA SER A 66 -3.18 3.83 -7.78
C SER A 66 -4.19 3.96 -6.64
N GLN A 67 -3.96 3.25 -5.53
CA GLN A 67 -4.87 3.20 -4.40
C GLN A 67 -4.13 3.11 -3.08
N VAL A 68 -4.71 3.71 -2.04
CA VAL A 68 -4.32 3.50 -0.64
C VAL A 68 -5.55 2.95 0.09
N ILE A 69 -5.39 1.79 0.72
CA ILE A 69 -6.47 1.03 1.35
C ILE A 69 -6.16 0.83 2.82
N TRP A 70 -7.14 1.15 3.67
CA TRP A 70 -7.15 0.74 5.06
C TRP A 70 -7.75 -0.66 5.19
N ILE A 71 -7.03 -1.56 5.86
CA ILE A 71 -7.38 -2.97 6.02
C ILE A 71 -7.40 -3.36 7.50
N LYS A 72 -8.13 -4.42 7.86
CA LYS A 72 -8.02 -4.96 9.23
C LYS A 72 -6.64 -5.59 9.45
N GLY A 73 -6.00 -5.31 10.59
CA GLY A 73 -4.69 -5.90 10.90
C GLY A 73 -4.66 -7.45 10.89
N LYS A 74 -5.78 -8.11 11.23
CA LYS A 74 -5.89 -9.58 11.17
C LYS A 74 -5.72 -10.14 9.76
N SER A 75 -6.10 -9.40 8.71
CA SER A 75 -5.92 -9.80 7.31
C SER A 75 -4.63 -9.25 6.69
N ASN A 76 -3.77 -8.60 7.48
CA ASN A 76 -2.50 -8.05 7.01
C ASN A 76 -1.36 -9.08 7.12
N PRO A 77 -0.82 -9.60 5.99
CA PRO A 77 0.30 -10.52 6.02
C PRO A 77 1.60 -9.85 6.49
N ALA A 78 1.72 -8.52 6.38
CA ALA A 78 2.90 -7.80 6.85
C ALA A 78 3.05 -7.83 8.39
N ASP A 79 1.96 -7.98 9.12
CA ASP A 79 1.99 -8.06 10.58
C ASP A 79 2.71 -9.34 11.04
N ALA A 80 2.47 -10.47 10.37
CA ALA A 80 3.18 -11.71 10.63
C ALA A 80 4.67 -11.65 10.26
N MET A 81 5.03 -10.88 9.24
CA MET A 81 6.44 -10.71 8.84
C MET A 81 7.23 -9.77 9.76
N THR A 82 6.55 -8.90 10.51
CA THR A 82 7.21 -7.88 11.37
C THR A 82 7.22 -8.25 12.84
N LYS A 83 6.35 -9.18 13.27
CA LYS A 83 6.30 -9.69 14.64
C LYS A 83 6.92 -11.09 14.70
N SER A 84 7.98 -11.23 15.51
CA SER A 84 8.82 -12.43 15.61
C SER A 84 8.14 -13.72 16.14
N GLN A 85 6.87 -13.66 16.54
CA GLN A 85 6.19 -14.74 17.28
C GLN A 85 4.80 -15.12 16.74
N TYR A 86 4.37 -14.58 15.59
CA TYR A 86 3.00 -14.78 15.12
C TYR A 86 2.94 -15.29 13.68
N SER A 87 2.49 -16.54 13.51
CA SER A 87 1.77 -16.94 12.31
C SER A 87 0.41 -16.25 12.33
N ASN A 88 0.20 -15.26 11.47
CA ASN A 88 -1.13 -14.67 11.29
C ASN A 88 -1.92 -15.52 10.30
N GLN A 89 -3.23 -15.66 10.52
CA GLN A 89 -4.19 -16.34 9.63
C GLN A 89 -4.02 -15.89 8.16
N ALA A 90 -3.65 -14.63 7.95
CA ALA A 90 -3.35 -14.09 6.62
C ALA A 90 -2.29 -14.89 5.84
N ILE A 91 -1.23 -15.40 6.49
CA ILE A 91 -0.22 -16.23 5.82
C ILE A 91 -0.79 -17.60 5.46
N ASP A 92 -1.52 -18.23 6.38
CA ASP A 92 -2.15 -19.54 6.14
C ASP A 92 -3.20 -19.45 5.01
N ASP A 93 -3.93 -18.34 4.93
CA ASP A 93 -4.88 -18.05 3.86
C ASP A 93 -4.15 -17.85 2.52
N ILE A 94 -2.98 -17.22 2.50
CA ILE A 94 -2.15 -17.09 1.28
C ILE A 94 -1.69 -18.47 0.82
N LEU A 95 -1.14 -19.28 1.72
CA LEU A 95 -0.63 -20.62 1.41
C LEU A 95 -1.75 -21.57 0.95
N SER A 96 -2.96 -21.40 1.48
CA SER A 96 -4.15 -22.17 1.07
C SER A 96 -4.90 -21.57 -0.12
N ASN A 97 -4.37 -20.50 -0.73
CA ASN A 97 -4.98 -19.78 -1.86
C ASN A 97 -6.40 -19.27 -1.57
N LYS A 98 -6.66 -18.87 -0.33
CA LYS A 98 -7.93 -18.32 0.19
C LYS A 98 -7.78 -16.89 0.70
N TYR A 99 -6.67 -16.24 0.37
CA TYR A 99 -6.38 -14.90 0.87
C TYR A 99 -7.23 -13.84 0.20
N PHE A 100 -7.97 -13.11 1.03
CA PHE A 100 -8.71 -11.92 0.63
C PHE A 100 -8.34 -10.75 1.53
N ILE A 101 -8.21 -9.57 0.92
CA ILE A 101 -7.96 -8.34 1.64
C ILE A 101 -9.28 -7.83 2.20
N ASP A 102 -9.40 -7.79 3.53
CA ASP A 102 -10.54 -7.18 4.23
C ASP A 102 -10.39 -5.65 4.24
N LYS A 103 -11.04 -4.98 3.28
CA LYS A 103 -10.95 -3.54 3.04
C LYS A 103 -12.00 -2.80 3.88
N GLU A 104 -11.57 -1.81 4.65
CA GLU A 104 -12.45 -0.98 5.47
C GLU A 104 -12.72 0.39 4.84
N ALA A 105 -11.68 1.02 4.29
CA ALA A 105 -11.78 2.29 3.58
C ALA A 105 -10.70 2.39 2.52
N TRP A 106 -10.93 3.15 1.45
CA TRP A 106 -9.90 3.38 0.43
C TRP A 106 -10.01 4.76 -0.20
N VAL A 107 -8.87 5.22 -0.72
CA VAL A 107 -8.79 6.33 -1.66
C VAL A 107 -8.21 5.80 -2.95
N GLU A 108 -8.88 6.12 -4.05
CA GLU A 108 -8.50 5.75 -5.41
C GLU A 108 -8.25 6.99 -6.25
N ARG A 109 -7.24 6.92 -7.12
CA ARG A 109 -6.99 7.97 -8.10
C ARG A 109 -7.51 7.50 -9.46
N ASN A 110 -8.59 8.12 -9.91
CA ASN A 110 -9.14 7.87 -11.26
C ASN A 110 -8.04 8.16 -12.31
N THR A 111 -7.71 7.16 -13.12
CA THR A 111 -6.98 7.37 -14.35
C THR A 111 -7.92 8.07 -15.31
N ILE A 112 -7.72 9.37 -15.52
CA ILE A 112 -8.31 10.05 -16.68
C ILE A 112 -7.65 9.38 -17.89
N GLU A 113 -8.35 8.42 -18.50
CA GLU A 113 -8.12 8.05 -19.89
C GLU A 113 -8.51 9.29 -20.69
N ASN A 114 -7.51 10.04 -21.15
CA ASN A 114 -7.74 10.97 -22.24
C ASN A 114 -8.11 10.10 -23.44
N SER A 115 -9.40 10.03 -23.73
CA SER A 115 -9.91 9.72 -25.05
C SER A 115 -9.42 10.84 -25.99
N GLU A 116 -8.28 10.59 -26.63
CA GLU A 116 -7.91 11.23 -27.91
C GLU A 116 -8.35 10.33 -29.06
#